data_AF-A0AAD7E301-F1
#
_entry.id   AF-A0AAD7E301-F1
#
_cell.length_a   1.000
_cell.length_b   1.000
_cell.length_c   1.000
_cell.angle_alpha   90.00
_cell.angle_beta   90.00
_cell.angle_gamma   90.00
#
_symmetry.space_group_name_H-M   'P 1'
#
loop_
_entity.id
_entity.type
_entity.pdbx_description
1 polymer ?
#
loop_
_entity_poly.entity_id
_entity_poly.type
_entity_poly.pdbx_seq_one_letter_code
_entity_poly.pdbx_strand_id
1 'polypeptide(L)'
;MSPSIGFPTVFPLALRFRDTTSLGHCEDLRDPALAFNAIITASLFMLLRPRPIVLFWCLVCIGYWHIILFSQPRGPPPPLDTAFGTFLPALFIGYGFWRLAFRFCLPAFRKAPLEATFLYLAPFWVGILTGETTDRLPLQRLTASDLTKRSGAITTLVVIIIIIAAIALNQIRVFRKIGWLPYYLGWYALGGLVALVLSQLPGLNLRIHHYFLAIILMPGTGLPTRVSALCQGYLLGLFLNGAAAFGFDPILQTKADLQQDATLGTDLPNFLTNSTTYNSSIPLINQTIIWDSLPTGWDGFSLLVDDVERLVGTALSFSLAALDANLPHFFRLALTFEGSTGDFTNAATLYPNGTWVDPLPGAT
;
A
#
# COMPACT_ATOMS: atom_id res chain seq x y z
N MET A 1 15.68 -4.97 -16.14
CA MET A 1 15.36 -6.30 -15.58
C MET A 1 15.97 -6.36 -14.20
N SER A 2 15.17 -6.32 -13.14
CA SER A 2 15.68 -6.78 -11.84
C SER A 2 15.97 -8.27 -11.98
N PRO A 3 17.19 -8.73 -11.66
CA PRO A 3 17.47 -10.15 -11.70
C PRO A 3 16.49 -10.86 -10.75
N SER A 4 15.95 -12.00 -11.19
CA SER A 4 15.34 -12.94 -10.25
C SER A 4 16.31 -13.15 -9.09
N ILE A 5 15.85 -12.94 -7.87
CA ILE A 5 16.69 -13.22 -6.70
C ILE A 5 16.96 -14.71 -6.71
N GLY A 6 18.24 -15.09 -6.71
CA GLY A 6 18.62 -16.50 -6.67
C GLY A 6 18.13 -17.13 -5.37
N PHE A 7 17.41 -18.23 -5.48
CA PHE A 7 17.09 -19.08 -4.34
C PHE A 7 18.15 -20.19 -4.30
N PRO A 8 18.93 -20.31 -3.21
CA PRO A 8 20.14 -21.15 -3.21
C PRO A 8 19.82 -22.65 -3.06
N THR A 9 18.68 -23.14 -3.55
CA THR A 9 18.28 -24.56 -3.49
C THR A 9 17.30 -24.91 -4.62
N VAL A 10 16.75 -26.13 -4.60
CA VAL A 10 15.80 -26.61 -5.61
C VAL A 10 14.40 -26.04 -5.40
N PHE A 11 13.75 -25.69 -6.51
CA PHE A 11 12.32 -25.40 -6.55
C PHE A 11 11.67 -26.30 -7.61
N PRO A 12 10.51 -26.92 -7.34
CA PRO A 12 9.89 -27.88 -8.26
C PRO A 12 9.47 -27.23 -9.59
N LEU A 13 9.23 -25.92 -9.61
CA LEU A 13 8.85 -25.16 -10.79
C LEU A 13 9.57 -23.81 -10.80
N ALA A 14 10.16 -23.44 -11.93
CA ALA A 14 10.72 -22.11 -12.14
C ALA A 14 10.11 -21.48 -13.38
N LEU A 15 9.84 -20.18 -13.31
CA LEU A 15 9.52 -19.38 -14.47
C LEU A 15 10.81 -18.87 -15.08
N ARG A 16 11.07 -19.19 -16.35
CA ARG A 16 12.14 -18.58 -17.13
C ARG A 16 11.52 -17.68 -18.19
N PHE A 17 11.90 -16.41 -18.17
CA PHE A 17 11.59 -15.51 -19.27
C PHE A 17 12.32 -15.99 -20.53
N ARG A 18 11.59 -16.14 -21.63
CA ARG A 18 12.20 -16.42 -22.93
C ARG A 18 12.69 -15.11 -23.52
N ASP A 19 13.80 -15.19 -24.25
CA ASP A 19 14.38 -14.02 -24.94
C ASP A 19 13.49 -13.51 -26.08
N THR A 20 12.47 -14.28 -26.46
CA THR A 20 11.49 -13.93 -27.50
C THR A 20 10.07 -14.18 -27.02
N THR A 21 9.16 -13.29 -27.40
CA THR A 21 7.72 -13.41 -27.16
C THR A 21 6.97 -13.06 -28.43
N SER A 22 5.84 -13.72 -28.68
CA SER A 22 4.93 -13.39 -29.77
C SER A 22 4.06 -12.16 -29.47
N LEU A 23 4.14 -11.61 -28.24
CA LEU A 23 3.42 -10.42 -27.84
C LEU A 23 4.11 -9.17 -28.41
N GLY A 24 3.42 -8.43 -29.27
CA GLY A 24 3.95 -7.24 -29.96
C GLY A 24 3.65 -5.89 -29.30
N HIS A 25 2.87 -5.86 -28.21
CA HIS A 25 2.39 -4.62 -27.58
C HIS A 25 2.63 -4.62 -26.06
N CYS A 26 3.88 -4.85 -25.66
CA CYS A 26 4.30 -4.88 -24.25
C CYS A 26 5.07 -3.61 -23.84
N GLU A 27 4.73 -2.46 -24.44
CA GLU A 27 5.35 -1.19 -24.08
C GLU A 27 4.69 -0.60 -22.83
N ASP A 28 5.51 -0.12 -21.91
CA ASP A 28 5.01 0.64 -20.75
C ASP A 28 4.72 2.08 -21.19
N LEU A 29 3.43 2.39 -21.33
CA LEU A 29 2.96 3.70 -21.78
C LEU A 29 2.86 4.74 -20.64
N ARG A 30 3.31 4.42 -19.42
CA ARG A 30 3.22 5.33 -18.27
C ARG A 30 3.87 6.69 -18.52
N ASP A 31 5.14 6.70 -18.95
CA ASP A 31 5.88 7.94 -19.14
C ASP A 31 5.37 8.76 -20.34
N PRO A 32 5.11 8.17 -21.54
CA PRO A 32 4.51 8.90 -22.65
C PRO A 32 3.14 9.48 -22.32
N ALA A 33 2.28 8.70 -21.64
CA ALA A 33 0.95 9.15 -21.25
C ALA A 33 1.01 10.26 -20.19
N LEU A 34 1.97 10.20 -19.26
CA LEU A 34 2.19 11.26 -18.27
C LEU A 34 2.63 12.55 -18.96
N ALA A 35 3.63 12.48 -19.84
CA ALA A 35 4.11 13.63 -20.59
C ALA A 35 2.98 14.28 -21.41
N PHE A 36 2.21 13.47 -22.14
CA PHE A 36 1.06 13.95 -22.91
C PHE A 36 0.03 14.64 -22.01
N ASN A 37 -0.44 13.98 -20.95
CA ASN A 37 -1.48 14.56 -20.10
C ASN A 37 -0.99 15.78 -19.31
N ALA A 38 0.29 15.82 -18.92
CA ALA A 38 0.90 17.00 -18.31
C ALA A 38 0.91 18.19 -19.29
N ILE A 39 1.27 17.97 -20.56
CA ILE A 39 1.23 19.01 -21.61
C ILE A 39 -0.21 19.48 -21.87
N ILE A 40 -1.17 18.56 -21.94
CA ILE A 40 -2.58 18.91 -22.16
C ILE A 40 -3.14 19.72 -20.98
N THR A 41 -2.92 19.29 -19.75
CA THR A 41 -3.35 20.04 -18.55
C THR A 41 -2.66 21.39 -18.45
N ALA A 42 -1.37 21.49 -18.76
CA ALA A 42 -0.64 22.75 -18.85
C ALA A 42 -1.22 23.69 -19.92
N SER A 43 -1.56 23.15 -21.09
CA SER A 43 -2.18 23.90 -22.19
C SER A 43 -3.58 24.42 -21.81
N LEU A 44 -4.35 23.66 -21.03
CA LEU A 44 -5.64 24.10 -20.50
C LEU A 44 -5.50 25.31 -19.57
N PHE A 45 -4.49 25.32 -18.69
CA PHE A 45 -4.22 26.42 -17.76
C PHE A 45 -3.61 27.65 -18.45
N MET A 46 -2.68 27.47 -19.38
CA MET A 46 -1.91 28.56 -19.98
C MET A 46 -2.56 29.13 -21.24
N LEU A 47 -3.01 28.27 -22.16
CA LEU A 47 -3.43 28.66 -23.51
C LEU A 47 -4.96 28.77 -23.60
N LEU A 48 -5.66 27.64 -23.44
CA LEU A 48 -7.09 27.51 -23.72
C LEU A 48 -7.95 28.26 -22.70
N ARG A 49 -7.55 28.23 -21.41
CA ARG A 49 -8.16 28.99 -20.31
C ARG A 49 -9.69 28.94 -20.31
N PRO A 50 -10.31 27.74 -20.32
CA PRO A 50 -11.75 27.62 -20.27
C PRO A 50 -12.30 28.16 -18.93
N ARG A 51 -13.62 28.19 -18.77
CA ARG A 51 -14.23 28.59 -17.49
C ARG A 51 -13.69 27.69 -16.36
N PRO A 52 -13.47 28.22 -15.13
CA PRO A 52 -12.86 27.44 -14.05
C PRO A 52 -13.55 26.10 -13.74
N ILE A 53 -14.88 26.04 -13.87
CA ILE A 53 -15.62 24.78 -13.71
C ILE A 53 -15.26 23.72 -14.75
N VAL A 54 -15.03 24.13 -15.99
CA VAL A 54 -14.61 23.24 -17.08
C VAL A 54 -13.19 22.77 -16.82
N LEU A 55 -12.30 23.69 -16.40
CA LEU A 55 -10.92 23.35 -16.05
C LEU A 55 -10.85 22.32 -14.91
N PHE A 56 -11.67 22.49 -13.88
CA PHE A 56 -11.79 21.53 -12.78
C PHE A 56 -12.22 20.14 -13.28
N TRP A 57 -13.26 20.05 -14.11
CA TRP A 57 -13.72 18.77 -14.64
C TRP A 57 -12.71 18.13 -15.60
N CYS A 58 -11.94 18.93 -16.35
CA CYS A 58 -10.82 18.41 -17.14
C CYS A 58 -9.78 17.73 -16.22
N LEU A 59 -9.41 18.34 -15.09
CA LEU A 59 -8.50 17.71 -14.12
C LEU A 59 -9.07 16.42 -13.55
N VAL A 60 -10.34 16.41 -13.17
CA VAL A 60 -11.02 15.20 -12.66
C VAL A 60 -10.97 14.07 -13.68
N CYS A 61 -11.43 14.32 -14.92
CA CYS A 61 -11.50 13.29 -15.95
C CYS A 61 -10.12 12.83 -16.40
N ILE A 62 -9.20 13.76 -16.70
CA ILE A 62 -7.84 13.40 -17.15
C ILE A 62 -7.12 12.64 -16.04
N GLY A 63 -7.17 13.13 -14.80
CA GLY A 63 -6.51 12.48 -13.67
C GLY A 63 -7.05 11.08 -13.41
N TYR A 64 -8.37 10.93 -13.32
CA TYR A 64 -9.01 9.64 -13.05
C TYR A 64 -8.66 8.58 -14.11
N TRP A 65 -8.83 8.92 -15.39
CA TRP A 65 -8.54 7.98 -16.48
C TRP A 65 -7.04 7.76 -16.69
N HIS A 66 -6.20 8.74 -16.36
CA HIS A 66 -4.74 8.55 -16.36
C HIS A 66 -4.33 7.43 -15.40
N ILE A 67 -4.94 7.38 -14.22
CA ILE A 67 -4.62 6.38 -13.21
C ILE A 67 -5.03 4.99 -13.68
N ILE A 68 -6.27 4.84 -14.16
CA ILE A 68 -6.82 3.54 -14.55
C ILE A 68 -6.14 2.95 -15.78
N LEU A 69 -5.79 3.79 -16.76
CA LEU A 69 -5.29 3.31 -18.04
C LEU A 69 -3.76 3.22 -18.07
N PHE A 70 -3.07 4.04 -17.28
CA PHE A 70 -1.61 4.21 -17.42
C PHE A 70 -0.89 4.03 -16.10
N SER A 71 -1.08 4.90 -15.10
CA SER A 71 -0.18 4.91 -13.94
C SER A 71 -0.35 3.70 -13.02
N GLN A 72 -1.59 3.24 -12.79
CA GLN A 72 -1.90 2.09 -11.92
C GLN A 72 -3.05 1.21 -12.47
N PRO A 73 -2.89 0.63 -13.68
CA PRO A 73 -3.90 -0.23 -14.29
C PRO A 73 -4.12 -1.54 -13.52
N ARG A 74 -5.38 -1.92 -13.31
CA ARG A 74 -5.78 -3.17 -12.66
C ARG A 74 -5.76 -4.36 -13.62
N GLY A 75 -4.58 -4.72 -14.11
CA GLY A 75 -4.35 -5.84 -15.01
C GLY A 75 -4.48 -5.51 -16.51
N PRO A 76 -4.00 -6.39 -17.41
CA PRO A 76 -4.12 -6.22 -18.85
C PRO A 76 -5.25 -7.08 -19.46
N PRO A 77 -6.28 -6.49 -20.10
CA PRO A 77 -6.60 -5.05 -20.14
C PRO A 77 -7.24 -4.58 -18.82
N PRO A 78 -7.17 -3.27 -18.49
CA PRO A 78 -7.84 -2.75 -17.30
C PRO A 78 -9.36 -2.97 -17.36
N PRO A 79 -10.01 -3.41 -16.26
CA PRO A 79 -11.45 -3.65 -16.22
C PRO A 79 -12.22 -2.32 -16.27
N LEU A 80 -12.58 -1.90 -17.48
CA LEU A 80 -13.26 -0.62 -17.71
C LEU A 80 -14.66 -0.58 -17.10
N ASP A 81 -15.33 -1.73 -17.00
CA ASP A 81 -16.61 -1.86 -16.31
C ASP A 81 -16.52 -1.45 -14.84
N THR A 82 -15.50 -1.94 -14.13
CA THR A 82 -15.20 -1.58 -12.73
C THR A 82 -14.79 -0.11 -12.63
N ALA A 83 -14.01 0.38 -13.60
CA ALA A 83 -13.64 1.79 -13.70
C ALA A 83 -14.88 2.70 -13.82
N PHE A 84 -15.79 2.42 -14.75
CA PHE A 84 -17.03 3.20 -14.89
C PHE A 84 -17.92 3.11 -13.66
N GLY A 85 -17.95 1.97 -12.96
CA GLY A 85 -18.65 1.80 -11.70
C GLY A 85 -18.17 2.75 -10.59
N THR A 86 -16.86 2.98 -10.50
CA THR A 86 -16.25 3.89 -9.50
C THR A 86 -16.13 5.33 -10.01
N PHE A 87 -16.21 5.57 -11.32
CA PHE A 87 -16.12 6.92 -11.88
C PHE A 87 -17.31 7.81 -11.47
N LEU A 88 -18.53 7.29 -11.48
CA LEU A 88 -19.71 8.08 -11.14
C LEU A 88 -19.70 8.60 -9.68
N PRO A 89 -19.41 7.76 -8.66
CA PRO A 89 -19.19 8.27 -7.29
C PRO A 89 -18.03 9.28 -7.22
N ALA A 90 -16.95 9.08 -7.98
CA ALA A 90 -15.83 10.02 -8.03
C ALA A 90 -16.27 11.39 -8.58
N LEU A 91 -17.12 11.43 -9.61
CA LEU A 91 -17.72 12.66 -10.12
C LEU A 91 -18.61 13.32 -9.06
N PHE A 92 -19.44 12.56 -8.35
CA PHE A 92 -20.30 13.12 -7.30
C PHE A 92 -19.48 13.79 -6.18
N ILE A 93 -18.42 13.14 -5.71
CA ILE A 93 -17.51 13.71 -4.72
C ILE A 93 -16.75 14.91 -5.30
N GLY A 94 -16.31 14.83 -6.56
CA GLY A 94 -15.72 15.95 -7.29
C GLY A 94 -16.64 17.16 -7.35
N TYR A 95 -17.95 16.96 -7.53
CA TYR A 95 -18.92 18.05 -7.43
C TYR A 95 -18.96 18.67 -6.02
N GLY A 96 -18.85 17.86 -4.97
CA GLY A 96 -18.64 18.33 -3.60
C GLY A 96 -17.40 19.21 -3.46
N PHE A 97 -16.26 18.79 -4.01
CA PHE A 97 -15.02 19.57 -4.01
C PHE A 97 -15.17 20.90 -4.74
N TRP A 98 -15.87 20.90 -5.88
CA TRP A 98 -16.22 22.13 -6.59
C TRP A 98 -17.01 23.08 -5.71
N ARG A 99 -18.09 22.58 -5.08
CA ARG A 99 -19.02 23.39 -4.29
C ARG A 99 -18.40 23.95 -3.00
N LEU A 100 -17.53 23.18 -2.36
CA LEU A 100 -16.97 23.53 -1.06
C LEU A 100 -15.61 24.23 -1.13
N ALA A 101 -14.84 24.04 -2.21
CA ALA A 101 -13.46 24.52 -2.25
C ALA A 101 -13.07 25.19 -3.59
N PHE A 102 -13.11 24.44 -4.70
CA PHE A 102 -12.54 24.92 -5.98
C PHE A 102 -13.28 26.13 -6.55
N ARG A 103 -14.60 26.25 -6.38
CA ARG A 103 -15.38 27.39 -6.92
C ARG A 103 -14.92 28.74 -6.37
N PHE A 104 -14.29 28.74 -5.20
CA PHE A 104 -13.85 29.95 -4.52
C PHE A 104 -12.38 30.27 -4.81
N CYS A 105 -11.53 29.24 -4.93
CA CYS A 105 -10.08 29.41 -5.06
C CYS A 105 -9.63 29.46 -6.53
N LEU A 106 -10.05 28.51 -7.37
CA LEU A 106 -9.55 28.38 -8.75
C LEU A 106 -9.82 29.64 -9.62
N PRO A 107 -11.00 30.30 -9.56
CA PRO A 107 -11.23 31.52 -10.33
C PRO A 107 -10.31 32.69 -9.95
N ALA A 108 -9.80 32.74 -8.71
CA ALA A 108 -8.95 33.84 -8.24
C ALA A 108 -7.59 33.90 -8.97
N PHE A 109 -7.11 32.76 -9.47
CA PHE A 109 -5.83 32.66 -10.18
C PHE A 109 -5.97 32.82 -11.71
N ARG A 110 -7.17 33.10 -12.23
CA ARG A 110 -7.43 33.17 -13.68
C ARG A 110 -6.58 34.21 -14.42
N LYS A 111 -6.18 35.30 -13.74
CA LYS A 111 -5.34 36.37 -14.30
C LYS A 111 -3.84 36.06 -14.22
N ALA A 112 -3.44 35.00 -13.53
CA ALA A 112 -2.04 34.59 -13.34
C ALA A 112 -1.86 33.14 -13.83
N PRO A 113 -1.93 32.88 -15.16
CA PRO A 113 -1.97 31.52 -15.70
C PRO A 113 -0.71 30.70 -15.39
N LEU A 114 0.47 31.31 -15.44
CA LEU A 114 1.73 30.64 -15.07
C LEU A 114 1.70 30.22 -13.59
N GLU A 115 1.34 31.15 -12.71
CA GLU A 115 1.22 30.88 -11.28
C GLU A 115 0.16 29.79 -11.01
N ALA A 116 -1.01 29.86 -11.64
CA ALA A 116 -2.06 28.86 -11.52
C ALA A 116 -1.58 27.47 -11.97
N THR A 117 -0.81 27.42 -13.06
CA THR A 117 -0.24 26.17 -13.59
C THR A 117 0.67 25.52 -12.55
N PHE A 118 1.61 26.27 -11.98
CA PHE A 118 2.50 25.73 -10.96
C PHE A 118 1.75 25.35 -9.67
N LEU A 119 0.87 26.23 -9.18
CA LEU A 119 0.15 26.01 -7.92
C LEU A 119 -0.81 24.83 -7.98
N TYR A 120 -1.46 24.56 -9.12
CA TYR A 120 -2.40 23.45 -9.22
C TYR A 120 -1.76 22.19 -9.81
N LEU A 121 -1.04 22.29 -10.94
CA LEU A 121 -0.63 21.10 -11.69
C LEU A 121 0.55 20.36 -11.06
N ALA A 122 1.55 21.07 -10.53
CA ALA A 122 2.69 20.41 -9.89
C ALA A 122 2.25 19.51 -8.72
N PRO A 123 1.49 20.01 -7.71
CA PRO A 123 1.01 19.14 -6.65
C PRO A 123 -0.06 18.15 -7.11
N PHE A 124 -0.88 18.48 -8.10
CA PHE A 124 -1.87 17.56 -8.67
C PHE A 124 -1.23 16.31 -9.25
N TRP A 125 -0.20 16.46 -10.09
CA TRP A 125 0.49 15.31 -10.67
C TRP A 125 1.24 14.48 -9.62
N VAL A 126 1.79 15.11 -8.58
CA VAL A 126 2.35 14.38 -7.43
C VAL A 126 1.27 13.54 -6.73
N GLY A 127 0.06 14.09 -6.52
CA GLY A 127 -1.06 13.34 -5.94
C GLY A 127 -1.62 12.24 -6.85
N ILE A 128 -1.67 12.46 -8.17
CA ILE A 128 -2.08 11.43 -9.14
C ILE A 128 -1.11 10.24 -9.10
N LEU A 129 0.18 10.54 -8.95
CA LEU A 129 1.28 9.57 -8.90
C LEU A 129 1.67 9.20 -7.46
N THR A 130 0.73 9.21 -6.51
CA THR A 130 1.02 8.89 -5.09
C THR A 130 1.76 7.56 -4.94
N GLY A 131 1.41 6.51 -5.69
CA GLY A 131 2.13 5.23 -5.61
C GLY A 131 3.57 5.23 -6.14
N GLU A 132 3.95 6.23 -6.93
CA GLU A 132 5.32 6.40 -7.41
C GLU A 132 6.08 7.50 -6.65
N THR A 133 5.38 8.32 -5.86
CA THR A 133 5.96 9.46 -5.15
C THR A 133 5.94 9.26 -3.64
N THR A 134 4.75 9.15 -3.05
CA THR A 134 4.54 9.10 -1.60
C THR A 134 4.78 7.69 -1.07
N ASP A 135 4.36 6.65 -1.80
CA ASP A 135 4.51 5.25 -1.36
C ASP A 135 5.96 4.74 -1.42
N ARG A 136 6.82 5.47 -2.15
CA ARG A 136 8.27 5.25 -2.19
C ARG A 136 9.02 5.87 -1.02
N LEU A 137 8.37 6.71 -0.22
CA LEU A 137 8.99 7.23 1.00
C LEU A 137 9.19 6.08 2.00
N PRO A 138 10.25 6.13 2.84
CA PRO A 138 10.56 5.05 3.79
C PRO A 138 9.61 5.03 5.00
N LEU A 139 8.31 5.28 4.79
CA LEU A 139 7.26 5.25 5.78
C LEU A 139 5.96 4.81 5.08
N GLN A 140 5.54 3.56 5.29
CA GLN A 140 4.31 3.05 4.67
C GLN A 140 3.17 2.92 5.68
N ARG A 141 3.49 2.58 6.93
CA ARG A 141 2.52 2.44 8.01
C ARG A 141 2.99 3.22 9.24
N LEU A 142 2.05 3.85 9.95
CA LEU A 142 2.34 4.50 11.24
C LEU A 142 2.31 3.47 12.38
N THR A 143 3.11 2.41 12.26
CA THR A 143 3.26 1.37 13.30
C THR A 143 4.66 1.41 13.90
N ALA A 144 4.78 1.00 15.16
CA ALA A 144 6.08 0.94 15.85
C ALA A 144 7.08 0.03 15.11
N SER A 145 6.59 -1.06 14.53
CA SER A 145 7.39 -1.97 13.72
C SER A 145 7.93 -1.33 12.44
N ASP A 146 7.14 -0.53 11.73
CA ASP A 146 7.58 0.10 10.47
C ASP A 146 8.60 1.22 10.74
N LEU A 147 8.40 1.98 11.82
CA LEU A 147 9.30 3.05 12.25
C LEU A 147 10.68 2.54 12.69
N THR A 148 10.75 1.32 13.23
CA THR A 148 11.99 0.72 13.71
C THR A 148 12.69 -0.10 12.65
N LYS A 149 11.96 -0.76 11.74
CA LYS A 149 12.52 -1.63 10.71
C LYS A 149 13.01 -0.88 9.46
N ARG A 150 12.43 0.28 9.12
CA ARG A 150 12.81 1.03 7.90
C ARG A 150 13.79 2.16 8.20
N SER A 151 14.96 2.09 7.60
CA SER A 151 15.94 3.18 7.64
C SER A 151 15.35 4.46 7.05
N GLY A 152 15.31 5.54 7.83
CA GLY A 152 14.81 6.85 7.41
C GLY A 152 13.33 7.13 7.72
N ALA A 153 12.57 6.15 8.24
CA ALA A 153 11.14 6.31 8.54
C ALA A 153 10.83 7.45 9.51
N ILE A 154 11.62 7.56 10.59
CA ILE A 154 11.48 8.62 11.59
C ILE A 154 11.72 10.00 10.97
N THR A 155 12.78 10.14 10.15
CA THR A 155 13.10 11.40 9.47
C THR A 155 11.98 11.82 8.54
N THR A 156 11.48 10.90 7.71
CA THR A 156 10.34 11.14 6.83
C THR A 156 9.10 11.56 7.61
N LEU A 157 8.78 10.87 8.70
CA LEU A 157 7.64 11.21 9.55
C LEU A 157 7.74 12.64 10.10
N VAL A 158 8.90 13.01 10.66
CA VAL A 158 9.13 14.35 11.22
C VAL A 158 8.96 15.43 10.17
N VAL A 159 9.55 15.25 8.97
CA VAL A 159 9.43 16.22 7.87
C VAL A 159 7.98 16.39 7.43
N ILE A 160 7.24 15.29 7.27
CA ILE A 160 5.80 15.33 6.90
C ILE A 160 5.00 16.08 7.97
N ILE A 161 5.22 15.79 9.26
CA ILE A 161 4.53 16.47 10.37
C ILE A 161 4.81 17.98 10.33
N ILE A 162 6.06 18.39 10.13
CA ILE A 162 6.43 19.82 10.06
C ILE A 162 5.69 20.52 8.90
N ILE A 163 5.65 19.90 7.72
CA ILE A 163 4.98 20.46 6.54
C ILE A 163 3.46 20.58 6.80
N ILE A 164 2.83 19.52 7.29
CA ILE A 164 1.39 19.51 7.60
C ILE A 164 1.07 20.56 8.67
N ALA A 165 1.88 20.64 9.73
CA ALA A 165 1.70 21.64 10.79
C ALA A 165 1.83 23.06 10.27
N ALA A 166 2.82 23.34 9.41
CA ALA A 166 2.99 24.66 8.79
C ALA A 166 1.79 25.05 7.92
N ILE A 167 1.27 24.11 7.11
CA ILE A 167 0.06 24.32 6.30
C ILE A 167 -1.16 24.56 7.20
N ALA A 168 -1.36 23.73 8.22
CA ALA A 168 -2.48 23.84 9.15
C ALA A 168 -2.46 25.17 9.90
N LEU A 169 -1.30 25.59 10.43
CA LEU A 169 -1.13 26.88 11.11
C LEU A 169 -1.43 28.05 10.17
N ASN A 170 -0.96 27.99 8.91
CA ASN A 170 -1.31 29.01 7.93
C ASN A 170 -2.82 29.04 7.64
N GLN A 171 -3.47 27.89 7.45
CA GLN A 171 -4.92 27.84 7.23
C GLN A 171 -5.69 28.40 8.44
N ILE A 172 -5.37 27.96 9.66
CA ILE A 172 -5.96 28.50 10.90
C ILE A 172 -5.83 30.01 10.96
N ARG A 173 -4.63 30.54 10.66
CA ARG A 173 -4.38 32.00 10.64
C ARG A 173 -5.28 32.71 9.64
N VAL A 174 -5.44 32.19 8.42
CA VAL A 174 -6.28 32.82 7.38
C VAL A 174 -7.77 32.71 7.72
N PHE A 175 -8.26 31.54 8.13
CA PHE A 175 -9.66 31.35 8.56
C PHE A 175 -10.02 32.21 9.78
N ARG A 176 -9.07 32.41 10.71
CA ARG A 176 -9.27 33.32 11.85
C ARG A 176 -9.44 34.76 11.40
N LYS A 177 -8.61 35.23 10.45
CA LYS A 177 -8.67 36.61 9.96
C LYS A 177 -10.00 36.96 9.29
N ILE A 178 -10.65 36.00 8.65
CA ILE A 178 -11.97 36.21 8.02
C ILE A 178 -13.14 35.95 8.98
N GLY A 179 -12.89 35.45 10.19
CA GLY A 179 -13.91 35.16 11.20
C GLY A 179 -14.61 33.80 11.07
N TRP A 180 -14.19 32.95 10.13
CA TRP A 180 -14.85 31.65 9.87
C TRP A 180 -14.24 30.48 10.65
N LEU A 181 -13.14 30.69 11.39
CA LEU A 181 -12.46 29.62 12.11
C LEU A 181 -13.39 28.80 13.02
N PRO A 182 -14.27 29.39 13.87
CA PRO A 182 -15.15 28.59 14.73
C PRO A 182 -16.11 27.70 13.95
N TYR A 183 -16.63 28.18 12.82
CA TYR A 183 -17.54 27.43 11.96
C TYR A 183 -16.88 26.18 11.37
N TYR A 184 -15.70 26.33 10.76
CA TYR A 184 -14.97 25.19 10.21
C TYR A 184 -14.47 24.24 11.30
N LEU A 185 -13.95 24.78 12.41
CA LEU A 185 -13.48 23.97 13.53
C LEU A 185 -14.62 23.15 14.14
N GLY A 186 -15.85 23.69 14.21
CA GLY A 186 -17.03 22.96 14.64
C GLY A 186 -17.34 21.74 13.77
N TRP A 187 -17.26 21.88 12.44
CA TRP A 187 -17.44 20.75 11.52
C TRP A 187 -16.32 19.71 11.63
N TYR A 188 -15.07 20.15 11.80
CA TYR A 188 -13.95 19.23 12.02
C TYR A 188 -14.07 18.49 13.37
N ALA A 189 -14.53 19.17 14.42
CA ALA A 189 -14.81 18.55 15.71
C ALA A 189 -15.95 17.52 15.61
N LEU A 190 -17.03 17.85 14.90
CA LEU A 190 -18.13 16.91 14.64
C LEU A 190 -17.67 15.70 13.84
N GLY A 191 -16.90 15.90 12.77
CA GLY A 191 -16.32 14.80 11.99
C GLY A 191 -15.40 13.91 12.84
N GLY A 192 -14.59 14.52 13.71
CA GLY A 192 -13.76 13.80 14.69
C GLY A 192 -14.59 12.98 15.68
N LEU A 193 -15.71 13.52 16.16
CA LEU A 193 -16.63 12.79 17.03
C LEU A 193 -17.28 11.61 16.31
N VAL A 194 -17.70 11.78 15.05
CA VAL A 194 -18.22 10.68 14.22
C VAL A 194 -17.16 9.60 14.05
N ALA A 195 -15.92 9.97 13.71
CA ALA A 195 -14.82 9.02 13.59
C ALA A 195 -14.52 8.30 14.92
N LEU A 196 -14.63 9.00 16.05
CA LEU A 196 -14.49 8.41 17.39
C LEU A 196 -15.58 7.37 17.63
N VAL A 197 -16.84 7.67 17.33
CA VAL A 197 -17.95 6.71 17.49
C VAL A 197 -17.74 5.50 16.59
N LEU A 198 -17.37 5.70 15.32
CA LEU A 198 -17.10 4.62 14.38
C LEU A 198 -15.93 3.73 14.83
N SER A 199 -14.90 4.30 15.47
CA SER A 199 -13.75 3.53 15.97
C SER A 199 -14.07 2.66 17.18
N GLN A 200 -15.24 2.85 17.83
CA GLN A 200 -15.69 2.00 18.94
C GLN A 200 -16.58 0.83 18.50
N LEU A 201 -16.85 0.67 17.19
CA LEU A 201 -17.68 -0.44 16.72
C LEU A 201 -16.94 -1.78 16.89
N PRO A 202 -17.55 -2.78 17.56
CA PRO A 202 -16.88 -4.03 17.90
C PRO A 202 -16.54 -4.82 16.62
N GLY A 203 -15.35 -5.42 16.60
CA GLY A 203 -14.87 -6.23 15.48
C GLY A 203 -14.37 -5.43 14.27
N LEU A 204 -14.52 -4.10 14.28
CA LEU A 204 -14.06 -3.21 13.22
C LEU A 204 -12.94 -2.30 13.72
N ASN A 205 -12.06 -1.91 12.79
CA ASN A 205 -10.97 -1.00 13.04
C ASN A 205 -11.04 0.15 12.05
N LEU A 206 -10.74 1.36 12.53
CA LEU A 206 -10.71 2.56 11.71
C LEU A 206 -9.46 2.54 10.82
N ARG A 207 -9.65 2.52 9.50
CA ARG A 207 -8.59 2.69 8.49
C ARG A 207 -8.92 3.88 7.60
N ILE A 208 -8.18 4.96 7.78
CA ILE A 208 -8.37 6.16 6.98
C ILE A 208 -7.46 6.09 5.75
N HIS A 209 -8.05 5.74 4.61
CA HIS A 209 -7.36 5.78 3.32
C HIS A 209 -7.08 7.23 2.89
N HIS A 210 -6.05 7.44 2.07
CA HIS A 210 -5.63 8.78 1.63
C HIS A 210 -6.72 9.55 0.88
N TYR A 211 -7.62 8.87 0.18
CA TYR A 211 -8.76 9.53 -0.46
C TYR A 211 -9.76 10.13 0.55
N PHE A 212 -9.95 9.49 1.72
CA PHE A 212 -10.76 10.06 2.80
C PHE A 212 -10.09 11.31 3.39
N LEU A 213 -8.76 11.29 3.56
CA LEU A 213 -8.01 12.47 4.00
C LEU A 213 -8.22 13.64 3.02
N ALA A 214 -8.17 13.37 1.72
CA ALA A 214 -8.47 14.38 0.71
C ALA A 214 -9.89 14.95 0.86
N ILE A 215 -10.89 14.11 1.07
CA ILE A 215 -12.28 14.54 1.27
C ILE A 215 -12.43 15.44 2.50
N ILE A 216 -11.85 15.04 3.63
CA ILE A 216 -11.96 15.76 4.90
C ILE A 216 -11.20 17.10 4.85
N LEU A 217 -10.03 17.13 4.22
CA LEU A 217 -9.18 18.31 4.19
C LEU A 217 -9.58 19.32 3.12
N MET A 218 -10.27 18.90 2.05
CA MET A 218 -10.63 19.77 0.91
C MET A 218 -11.38 21.05 1.33
N PRO A 219 -12.43 21.03 2.20
CA PRO A 219 -13.13 22.25 2.61
C PRO A 219 -12.23 23.28 3.31
N GLY A 220 -11.21 22.81 4.04
CA GLY A 220 -10.19 23.64 4.68
C GLY A 220 -9.25 24.37 3.71
N THR A 221 -9.49 24.24 2.40
CA THR A 221 -8.75 24.94 1.35
C THR A 221 -9.65 25.92 0.56
N GLY A 222 -10.89 26.15 0.98
CA GLY A 222 -11.86 26.96 0.23
C GLY A 222 -11.58 28.47 0.14
N LEU A 223 -10.43 28.95 0.65
CA LEU A 223 -10.04 30.35 0.58
C LEU A 223 -9.08 30.61 -0.59
N PRO A 224 -9.19 31.75 -1.30
CA PRO A 224 -8.37 32.06 -2.47
C PRO A 224 -6.93 32.47 -2.08
N THR A 225 -6.15 31.50 -1.61
CA THR A 225 -4.74 31.68 -1.24
C THR A 225 -3.84 30.73 -2.01
N ARG A 226 -2.56 31.08 -2.17
CA ARG A 226 -1.56 30.24 -2.85
C ARG A 226 -1.43 28.87 -2.19
N VAL A 227 -1.41 28.85 -0.85
CA VAL A 227 -1.36 27.61 -0.06
C VAL A 227 -2.60 26.76 -0.30
N SER A 228 -3.78 27.38 -0.35
CA SER A 228 -5.01 26.67 -0.70
C SER A 228 -4.99 26.09 -2.11
N ALA A 229 -4.48 26.82 -3.10
CA ALA A 229 -4.34 26.32 -4.47
C ALA A 229 -3.40 25.09 -4.54
N LEU A 230 -2.24 25.16 -3.86
CA LEU A 230 -1.32 24.03 -3.73
C LEU A 230 -1.99 22.80 -3.10
N CYS A 231 -2.69 23.01 -1.98
CA CYS A 231 -3.41 21.94 -1.29
C CYS A 231 -4.54 21.38 -2.15
N GLN A 232 -5.31 22.21 -2.85
CA GLN A 232 -6.40 21.76 -3.73
C GLN A 232 -5.88 20.87 -4.86
N GLY A 233 -4.77 21.27 -5.50
CA GLY A 233 -4.11 20.44 -6.51
C GLY A 233 -3.72 19.07 -5.94
N TYR A 234 -2.96 19.06 -4.83
CA TYR A 234 -2.50 17.82 -4.20
C TYR A 234 -3.65 16.92 -3.74
N LEU A 235 -4.62 17.47 -3.00
CA LEU A 235 -5.75 16.72 -2.45
C LEU A 235 -6.66 16.18 -3.56
N LEU A 236 -6.84 16.91 -4.66
CA LEU A 236 -7.57 16.38 -5.81
C LEU A 236 -6.84 15.19 -6.42
N GLY A 237 -5.53 15.30 -6.64
CA GLY A 237 -4.71 14.18 -7.13
C GLY A 237 -4.78 12.97 -6.18
N LEU A 238 -4.61 13.20 -4.88
CA LEU A 238 -4.65 12.17 -3.83
C LEU A 238 -6.01 11.46 -3.77
N PHE A 239 -7.11 12.22 -3.88
CA PHE A 239 -8.46 11.66 -3.96
C PHE A 239 -8.63 10.78 -5.19
N LEU A 240 -8.24 11.28 -6.37
CA LEU A 240 -8.40 10.55 -7.63
C LEU A 240 -7.54 9.29 -7.64
N ASN A 241 -6.29 9.35 -7.14
CA ASN A 241 -5.44 8.18 -7.00
C ASN A 241 -6.12 7.11 -6.15
N GLY A 242 -6.59 7.46 -4.95
CA GLY A 242 -7.27 6.49 -4.09
C GLY A 242 -8.53 5.91 -4.73
N ALA A 243 -9.42 6.76 -5.26
CA ALA A 243 -10.68 6.34 -5.86
C ALA A 243 -10.51 5.50 -7.14
N ALA A 244 -9.53 5.82 -7.98
CA ALA A 244 -9.30 5.13 -9.25
C ALA A 244 -8.47 3.85 -9.09
N ALA A 245 -7.39 3.90 -8.31
CA ALA A 245 -6.48 2.77 -8.15
C ALA A 245 -7.00 1.74 -7.15
N PHE A 246 -7.63 2.17 -6.06
CA PHE A 246 -8.08 1.32 -4.95
C PHE A 246 -9.62 1.26 -4.82
N GLY A 247 -10.35 2.22 -5.38
CA GLY A 247 -11.80 2.27 -5.26
C GLY A 247 -12.22 3.02 -4.00
N PHE A 248 -13.48 2.88 -3.62
CA PHE A 248 -14.02 3.48 -2.39
C PHE A 248 -14.00 2.50 -1.24
N ASP A 249 -12.79 2.08 -0.84
CA ASP A 249 -12.59 1.16 0.27
C ASP A 249 -13.23 1.71 1.56
N PRO A 250 -13.85 0.85 2.38
CA PRO A 250 -14.56 1.30 3.57
C PRO A 250 -13.61 1.88 4.62
N ILE A 251 -14.08 2.91 5.33
CA ILE A 251 -13.33 3.53 6.45
C ILE A 251 -13.18 2.60 7.67
N LEU A 252 -14.02 1.56 7.74
CA LEU A 252 -14.00 0.52 8.76
C LEU A 252 -13.68 -0.82 8.12
N GLN A 253 -12.71 -1.53 8.69
CA GLN A 253 -12.25 -2.84 8.19
C GLN A 253 -12.10 -3.82 9.34
N THR A 254 -12.25 -5.12 9.07
CA THR A 254 -12.03 -6.14 10.10
C THR A 254 -10.54 -6.31 10.40
N LYS A 255 -10.20 -6.97 11.51
CA LYS A 255 -8.79 -7.30 11.80
C LYS A 255 -8.18 -8.18 10.69
N ALA A 256 -8.96 -9.10 10.14
CA ALA A 256 -8.54 -9.97 9.04
C ALA A 256 -8.21 -9.15 7.78
N ASP A 257 -9.04 -8.18 7.41
CA ASP A 257 -8.79 -7.31 6.24
C ASP A 257 -7.52 -6.44 6.40
N LEU A 258 -7.23 -6.02 7.64
CA LEU A 258 -6.06 -5.21 7.96
C LEU A 258 -4.76 -6.00 8.04
N GLN A 259 -4.86 -7.30 8.27
CA GLN A 259 -3.71 -8.14 8.53
C GLN A 259 -2.78 -8.21 7.31
N GLN A 260 -3.33 -8.28 6.10
CA GLN A 260 -2.57 -8.42 4.85
C GLN A 260 -1.50 -9.51 5.01
N ASP A 261 -0.23 -9.20 4.75
CA ASP A 261 0.90 -10.14 4.83
C ASP A 261 1.53 -10.22 6.24
N ALA A 262 0.84 -9.75 7.28
CA ALA A 262 1.35 -9.79 8.65
C ALA A 262 1.03 -11.12 9.35
N THR A 263 1.95 -11.56 10.22
CA THR A 263 1.79 -12.72 11.10
C THR A 263 0.52 -12.64 11.97
N LEU A 264 -0.17 -13.77 12.14
CA LEU A 264 -1.38 -13.96 12.96
C LEU A 264 -1.10 -13.84 14.47
N GLY A 265 0.15 -13.99 14.89
CA GLY A 265 0.53 -14.14 16.29
C GLY A 265 0.06 -15.46 16.90
N THR A 266 -0.03 -16.52 16.10
CA THR A 266 -0.46 -17.84 16.59
C THR A 266 0.66 -18.52 17.38
N ASP A 267 0.30 -19.59 18.10
CA ASP A 267 1.30 -20.49 18.67
C ASP A 267 2.24 -21.01 17.57
N LEU A 268 3.51 -21.17 17.93
CA LEU A 268 4.54 -21.67 17.02
C LEU A 268 4.99 -23.06 17.47
N PRO A 269 5.13 -24.02 16.54
CA PRO A 269 5.68 -25.32 16.85
C PRO A 269 7.19 -25.25 17.05
N ASN A 270 7.74 -26.15 17.85
CA ASN A 270 9.16 -26.20 18.16
C ASN A 270 9.83 -27.40 17.50
N PHE A 271 10.90 -27.16 16.74
CA PHE A 271 11.77 -28.23 16.27
C PHE A 271 12.54 -28.84 17.45
N LEU A 272 12.49 -30.17 17.57
CA LEU A 272 13.33 -30.93 18.50
C LEU A 272 14.69 -31.25 17.86
N THR A 273 14.73 -31.33 16.52
CA THR A 273 15.97 -31.28 15.76
C THR A 273 16.54 -29.87 15.78
N ASN A 274 17.73 -29.71 16.35
CA ASN A 274 18.41 -28.44 16.49
C ASN A 274 19.93 -28.61 16.28
N SER A 275 20.66 -27.50 16.37
CA SER A 275 22.12 -27.44 16.16
C SER A 275 22.93 -28.39 17.05
N THR A 276 22.37 -28.86 18.17
CA THR A 276 23.01 -29.82 19.08
C THR A 276 22.55 -31.26 18.91
N THR A 277 21.34 -31.49 18.39
CA THR A 277 20.76 -32.85 18.23
C THR A 277 20.89 -33.38 16.80
N TYR A 278 21.13 -32.51 15.82
CA TYR A 278 21.37 -32.91 14.44
C TYR A 278 22.73 -33.61 14.30
N ASN A 279 22.72 -34.87 13.84
CA ASN A 279 23.93 -35.65 13.61
C ASN A 279 24.31 -35.64 12.13
N SER A 280 25.34 -34.87 11.77
CA SER A 280 25.85 -34.74 10.39
C SER A 280 26.59 -35.97 9.87
N SER A 281 26.89 -36.97 10.72
CA SER A 281 27.52 -38.22 10.30
C SER A 281 26.52 -39.21 9.67
N ILE A 282 25.21 -38.98 9.84
CA ILE A 282 24.16 -39.80 9.27
C ILE A 282 23.82 -39.25 7.88
N PRO A 283 23.85 -40.07 6.80
CA PRO A 283 23.43 -39.62 5.49
C PRO A 283 21.93 -39.29 5.43
N LEU A 284 21.54 -38.29 4.62
CA LEU A 284 20.15 -37.79 4.53
C LEU A 284 19.10 -38.89 4.25
N ILE A 285 19.46 -39.91 3.47
CA ILE A 285 18.61 -41.09 3.19
C ILE A 285 18.10 -41.80 4.45
N ASN A 286 18.85 -41.74 5.54
CA ASN A 286 18.54 -42.36 6.83
C ASN A 286 18.25 -41.31 7.93
N GLN A 287 18.01 -40.06 7.54
CA GLN A 287 17.84 -38.95 8.47
C GLN A 287 16.43 -38.39 8.44
N THR A 288 15.97 -37.95 9.62
CA THR A 288 14.66 -37.33 9.80
C THR A 288 14.81 -36.09 10.68
N ILE A 289 14.01 -35.08 10.41
CA ILE A 289 13.77 -33.97 11.34
C ILE A 289 12.53 -34.28 12.18
N ILE A 290 12.52 -33.81 13.42
CA ILE A 290 11.45 -34.04 14.39
C ILE A 290 11.06 -32.74 15.11
N TRP A 291 9.82 -32.67 15.54
CA TRP A 291 9.26 -31.53 16.27
C TRP A 291 8.33 -31.99 17.39
N ASP A 292 8.02 -31.05 18.29
CA ASP A 292 7.24 -31.32 19.49
C ASP A 292 5.78 -31.64 19.18
N SER A 293 5.10 -32.26 20.14
CA SER A 293 3.68 -32.61 20.06
C SER A 293 2.77 -31.37 19.95
N LEU A 294 1.55 -31.58 19.44
CA LEU A 294 0.58 -30.50 19.23
C LEU A 294 0.20 -29.82 20.55
N PRO A 295 0.28 -28.48 20.62
CA PRO A 295 -0.32 -27.72 21.71
C PRO A 295 -1.85 -27.87 21.74
N THR A 296 -2.47 -27.59 22.88
CA THR A 296 -3.93 -27.68 23.02
C THR A 296 -4.63 -26.72 22.07
N GLY A 297 -5.58 -27.23 21.28
CA GLY A 297 -6.37 -26.41 20.33
C GLY A 297 -5.89 -26.48 18.88
N TRP A 298 -4.84 -27.24 18.58
CA TRP A 298 -4.35 -27.48 17.21
C TRP A 298 -4.56 -28.93 16.80
N ASP A 299 -4.79 -29.18 15.50
CA ASP A 299 -5.12 -30.51 14.97
C ASP A 299 -4.08 -31.07 13.98
N GLY A 300 -3.03 -30.30 13.65
CA GLY A 300 -1.97 -30.76 12.77
C GLY A 300 -0.84 -29.75 12.59
N PHE A 301 0.04 -30.08 11.63
CA PHE A 301 1.18 -29.29 11.21
C PHE A 301 1.17 -29.08 9.70
N SER A 302 1.75 -27.98 9.24
CA SER A 302 2.19 -27.77 7.86
C SER A 302 3.69 -27.52 7.86
N LEU A 303 4.43 -28.27 7.04
CA LEU A 303 5.88 -28.13 6.86
C LEU A 303 6.18 -27.64 5.45
N LEU A 304 6.84 -26.49 5.36
CA LEU A 304 7.52 -26.06 4.16
C LEU A 304 8.95 -26.56 4.16
N VAL A 305 9.36 -27.16 3.05
CA VAL A 305 10.76 -27.44 2.73
C VAL A 305 11.09 -26.68 1.45
N ASP A 306 12.07 -25.79 1.55
CA ASP A 306 12.51 -24.92 0.45
C ASP A 306 11.36 -24.03 -0.07
N ASP A 307 10.57 -23.48 0.86
CA ASP A 307 9.36 -22.68 0.64
C ASP A 307 8.27 -23.41 -0.19
N VAL A 308 8.28 -24.74 -0.18
CA VAL A 308 7.24 -25.61 -0.76
C VAL A 308 6.62 -26.49 0.31
N GLU A 309 5.30 -26.52 0.39
CA GLU A 309 4.58 -27.39 1.33
C GLU A 309 4.82 -28.87 0.98
N ARG A 310 5.42 -29.61 1.91
CA ARG A 310 5.76 -31.04 1.73
C ARG A 310 4.97 -31.95 2.64
N LEU A 311 4.41 -31.45 3.73
CA LEU A 311 3.66 -32.25 4.69
C LEU A 311 2.56 -31.39 5.31
N VAL A 312 1.35 -31.96 5.34
CA VAL A 312 0.20 -31.46 6.11
C VAL A 312 -0.39 -32.64 6.87
N GLY A 313 -0.55 -32.50 8.19
CA GLY A 313 -1.18 -33.52 9.03
C GLY A 313 -0.54 -33.65 10.43
N THR A 314 -0.77 -34.78 11.09
CA THR A 314 -0.41 -34.99 12.51
C THR A 314 0.96 -35.64 12.72
N ALA A 315 1.77 -35.77 11.67
CA ALA A 315 3.09 -36.38 11.78
C ALA A 315 4.02 -35.48 12.63
N LEU A 316 4.91 -36.10 13.40
CA LEU A 316 5.91 -35.42 14.25
C LEU A 316 7.32 -35.47 13.67
N SER A 317 7.45 -35.97 12.45
CA SER A 317 8.72 -36.20 11.80
C SER A 317 8.61 -36.12 10.28
N PHE A 318 9.69 -35.72 9.62
CA PHE A 318 9.82 -35.72 8.17
C PHE A 318 11.17 -36.31 7.75
N SER A 319 11.16 -37.19 6.74
CA SER A 319 12.38 -37.81 6.21
C SER A 319 13.10 -36.90 5.24
N LEU A 320 14.42 -36.79 5.39
CA LEU A 320 15.29 -35.99 4.53
C LEU A 320 15.76 -36.77 3.29
N ALA A 321 15.29 -38.00 3.09
CA ALA A 321 15.78 -38.92 2.09
C ALA A 321 15.72 -38.42 0.65
N ALA A 322 14.74 -37.57 0.35
CA ALA A 322 14.50 -37.03 -0.99
C ALA A 322 15.27 -35.73 -1.26
N LEU A 323 16.05 -35.22 -0.31
CA LEU A 323 16.76 -33.95 -0.40
C LEU A 323 18.17 -34.12 -0.98
N ASP A 324 18.66 -33.09 -1.69
CA ASP A 324 19.98 -33.09 -2.31
C ASP A 324 21.03 -32.60 -1.29
N ALA A 325 21.87 -33.52 -0.84
CA ALA A 325 22.91 -33.21 0.17
C ALA A 325 23.91 -32.13 -0.26
N ASN A 326 23.98 -31.78 -1.56
CA ASN A 326 24.89 -30.73 -2.06
C ASN A 326 24.29 -29.32 -2.00
N LEU A 327 23.01 -29.19 -1.64
CA LEU A 327 22.32 -27.91 -1.57
C LEU A 327 21.88 -27.59 -0.13
N PRO A 328 21.83 -26.31 0.25
CA PRO A 328 21.21 -25.94 1.51
C PRO A 328 19.69 -26.20 1.45
N HIS A 329 19.11 -26.58 2.57
CA HIS A 329 17.67 -26.78 2.71
C HIS A 329 17.09 -25.93 3.83
N PHE A 330 15.90 -25.37 3.58
CA PHE A 330 15.22 -24.46 4.50
C PHE A 330 13.92 -25.09 4.99
N PHE A 331 13.70 -25.12 6.30
CA PHE A 331 12.54 -25.75 6.92
C PHE A 331 11.75 -24.72 7.72
N ARG A 332 10.44 -24.64 7.45
CA ARG A 332 9.51 -23.83 8.26
C ARG A 332 8.33 -24.68 8.66
N LEU A 333 7.93 -24.58 9.92
CA LEU A 333 6.84 -25.37 10.47
C LEU A 333 5.75 -24.43 10.97
N ALA A 334 4.49 -24.78 10.72
CA ALA A 334 3.32 -24.11 11.24
C ALA A 334 2.38 -25.13 11.86
N LEU A 335 1.51 -24.67 12.76
CA LEU A 335 0.39 -25.45 13.28
C LEU A 335 -0.83 -25.26 12.36
N THR A 336 -1.71 -26.25 12.30
CA THR A 336 -2.97 -26.19 11.55
C THR A 336 -4.17 -26.44 12.46
N PHE A 337 -5.29 -25.80 12.12
CA PHE A 337 -6.58 -26.01 12.76
C PHE A 337 -7.70 -25.93 11.72
N GLU A 338 -8.53 -26.97 11.63
CA GLU A 338 -9.68 -27.06 10.71
C GLU A 338 -9.32 -26.73 9.24
N GLY A 339 -8.13 -27.13 8.81
CA GLY A 339 -7.63 -26.91 7.45
C GLY A 339 -7.07 -25.50 7.19
N SER A 340 -6.99 -24.64 8.20
CA SER A 340 -6.28 -23.35 8.13
C SER A 340 -4.89 -23.46 8.75
N THR A 341 -3.89 -22.86 8.10
CA THR A 341 -2.50 -22.81 8.58
C THR A 341 -2.27 -21.56 9.40
N GLY A 342 -1.64 -21.72 10.57
CA GLY A 342 -1.16 -20.62 11.41
C GLY A 342 0.14 -20.00 10.88
N ASP A 343 0.83 -19.27 11.74
CA ASP A 343 2.12 -18.68 11.41
C ASP A 343 3.22 -19.74 11.26
N PHE A 344 4.08 -19.53 10.26
CA PHE A 344 5.30 -20.31 10.11
C PHE A 344 6.39 -19.79 11.03
N THR A 345 7.19 -20.70 11.58
CA THR A 345 8.48 -20.33 12.20
C THR A 345 9.38 -19.62 11.18
N ASN A 346 10.35 -18.84 11.67
CA ASN A 346 11.53 -18.56 10.85
C ASN A 346 12.17 -19.87 10.35
N ALA A 347 12.92 -19.79 9.25
CA ALA A 347 13.50 -20.97 8.64
C ALA A 347 14.65 -21.54 9.49
N ALA A 348 14.58 -22.83 9.81
CA ALA A 348 15.75 -23.62 10.15
C ALA A 348 16.53 -23.92 8.86
N THR A 349 17.85 -23.93 8.91
CA THR A 349 18.69 -24.12 7.71
C THR A 349 19.64 -25.29 7.89
N LEU A 350 19.61 -26.24 6.96
CA LEU A 350 20.61 -27.29 6.84
C LEU A 350 21.54 -26.95 5.68
N TYR A 351 22.84 -26.79 5.95
CA TYR A 351 23.84 -26.56 4.91
C TYR A 351 24.44 -27.87 4.37
N PRO A 352 24.98 -27.88 3.13
CA PRO A 352 25.62 -29.05 2.53
C PRO A 352 26.79 -29.62 3.35
N ASN A 353 27.44 -28.78 4.14
CA ASN A 353 28.53 -29.19 5.04
C ASN A 353 28.02 -29.91 6.31
N GLY A 354 26.71 -30.17 6.42
CA GLY A 354 26.06 -30.80 7.56
C GLY A 354 25.81 -29.88 8.76
N THR A 355 26.02 -28.57 8.60
CA THR A 355 25.72 -27.58 9.64
C THR A 355 24.23 -27.31 9.70
N TRP A 356 23.63 -27.51 10.87
CA TRP A 356 22.25 -27.11 11.15
C TRP A 356 22.23 -25.77 11.88
N VAL A 357 21.44 -24.83 11.38
CA VAL A 357 21.18 -23.52 12.00
C VAL A 357 19.73 -23.49 12.45
N ASP A 358 19.55 -23.24 13.74
CA ASP A 358 18.24 -23.18 14.38
C ASP A 358 17.43 -21.98 13.86
N PRO A 359 16.10 -22.11 13.79
CA PRO A 359 15.25 -21.01 13.38
C PRO A 359 15.37 -19.85 14.37
N LEU A 360 15.41 -18.62 13.84
CA LEU A 360 15.35 -17.43 14.70
C LEU A 360 14.01 -17.39 15.47
N PRO A 361 13.96 -16.80 16.67
CA PRO A 361 12.71 -16.64 17.40
C PRO A 361 11.66 -15.85 16.60
N GLY A 362 10.40 -16.27 16.66
CA GLY A 362 9.26 -15.59 16.05
C GLY A 362 8.78 -16.22 14.75
N ALA A 363 7.76 -15.55 14.19
CA ALA A 363 7.00 -15.98 13.03
C ALA A 363 7.43 -15.24 11.75
N THR A 364 7.17 -15.84 10.59
CA THR A 364 7.32 -15.22 9.26
C THR A 364 6.03 -15.23 8.47
#